data_AF-A0A2Z3JFV4-F1
#
_entry.id   AF-A0A2Z3JFV4-F1
#
_cell.length_a   1.000
_cell.length_b   1.000
_cell.length_c   1.000
_cell.angle_alpha   90.00
_cell.angle_beta   90.00
_cell.angle_gamma   90.00
#
_symmetry.space_group_name_H-M   'P 1'
#
loop_
_entity.id
_entity.type
_entity.pdbx_description
1 polymer ?
#
loop_
_entity_poly.entity_id
_entity_poly.type
_entity_poly.pdbx_seq_one_letter_code
_entity_poly.pdbx_strand_id
1 'polypeptide(L)'
;MCRAASQFTDIKLTKAQFAILPLLLRPGPQTPGEIRSRAGRLYDFATNKDVDAAARELVADDDRDNPLLVELSRMKGRKEAEFMHQLCRPVDLDAYAEIAA
;
A
#
# COMPACT_ATOMS: atom_id res chain seq x y z
N MET A 1 -5.57 -5.66 -23.53
CA MET A 1 -5.26 -4.27 -23.92
C MET A 1 -4.26 -3.72 -22.92
N CYS A 2 -2.97 -3.65 -23.28
CA CYS A 2 -1.96 -2.97 -22.46
C CYS A 2 -2.16 -1.46 -22.61
N ARG A 3 -2.52 -0.76 -21.53
CA ARG A 3 -2.54 0.71 -21.49
C ARG A 3 -1.09 1.20 -21.42
N ALA A 4 -0.45 1.35 -22.58
CA ALA A 4 0.84 2.02 -22.69
C ALA A 4 0.63 3.35 -23.43
N ALA A 5 0.22 4.36 -22.67
CA ALA A 5 0.57 5.74 -22.96
C ALA A 5 1.45 6.17 -21.79
N SER A 6 2.77 6.13 -21.99
CA SER A 6 3.75 6.53 -20.99
C SER A 6 3.70 8.04 -20.79
N GLN A 7 2.72 8.52 -20.03
CA GLN A 7 2.89 9.74 -19.27
C GLN A 7 3.85 9.40 -18.14
N PHE A 8 5.06 9.94 -18.21
CA PHE A 8 5.95 9.93 -17.06
C PHE A 8 5.40 10.95 -16.06
N THR A 9 4.47 10.51 -15.21
CA THR A 9 3.98 11.33 -14.10
C THR A 9 5.11 11.45 -13.08
N ASP A 10 5.39 12.68 -12.66
CA ASP A 10 6.38 13.00 -11.63
C ASP A 10 5.84 12.58 -10.25
N ILE A 11 5.92 11.30 -9.92
CA ILE A 11 5.47 10.79 -8.62
C ILE A 11 6.46 11.27 -7.54
N LYS A 12 5.99 12.11 -6.62
CA LYS A 12 6.78 12.60 -5.48
C LYS A 12 6.48 11.73 -4.27
N LEU A 13 7.46 10.94 -3.84
CA LEU A 13 7.36 10.08 -2.67
C LEU A 13 8.27 10.58 -1.55
N THR A 14 7.77 10.55 -0.32
CA THR A 14 8.63 10.69 0.85
C THR A 14 9.50 9.44 1.01
N LYS A 15 10.59 9.51 1.79
CA LYS A 15 11.43 8.33 2.08
C LYS A 15 10.64 7.18 2.72
N ALA A 16 9.69 7.52 3.59
CA ALA A 16 8.81 6.56 4.24
C ALA A 16 7.90 5.86 3.21
N GLN A 17 7.23 6.62 2.33
CA GLN A 17 6.36 6.08 1.28
C GLN A 17 7.14 5.23 0.28
N PHE A 18 8.34 5.69 -0.13
CA PHE A 18 9.22 4.94 -1.02
C PHE A 18 9.66 3.61 -0.40
N ALA A 19 9.84 3.53 0.92
CA ALA A 19 10.18 2.29 1.59
C ALA A 19 9.02 1.28 1.62
N ILE A 20 7.77 1.74 1.61
CA ILE A 20 6.57 0.88 1.69
C ILE A 20 6.33 0.15 0.36
N LEU A 21 6.41 0.85 -0.78
CA LEU A 21 6.09 0.31 -2.10
C LEU A 21 6.81 -1.01 -2.45
N PRO A 22 8.16 -1.11 -2.39
CA PRO A 22 8.86 -2.35 -2.74
C PRO A 22 8.56 -3.50 -1.77
N LEU A 23 8.20 -3.20 -0.52
CA LEU A 23 7.80 -4.22 0.45
C LEU A 23 6.45 -4.84 0.08
N LEU A 24 5.55 -4.03 -0.49
CA LEU A 24 4.23 -4.46 -0.93
C LEU A 24 4.22 -5.21 -2.25
N LEU A 25 5.32 -5.21 -3.04
CA LEU A 25 5.45 -6.02 -4.26
C LEU A 25 5.48 -7.55 -3.99
N ARG A 26 5.45 -7.97 -2.73
CA ARG A 26 5.30 -9.38 -2.37
C ARG A 26 3.84 -9.82 -2.59
N PRO A 27 3.58 -11.07 -2.99
CA PRO A 27 2.23 -11.51 -3.25
C PRO A 27 1.33 -11.39 -2.01
N GLY A 28 0.33 -10.52 -2.09
CA GLY A 28 -0.75 -10.41 -1.10
C GLY A 28 -0.71 -9.14 -0.23
N PRO A 29 -1.81 -8.91 0.51
CA PRO A 29 -1.94 -7.78 1.41
C PRO A 29 -1.03 -7.90 2.64
N GLN A 30 -0.58 -6.78 3.19
CA GLN A 30 0.33 -6.75 4.34
C GLN A 30 -0.12 -5.75 5.40
N THR A 31 0.14 -6.09 6.65
CA THR A 31 -0.13 -5.24 7.81
C THR A 31 1.01 -4.22 8.06
N PRO A 32 0.73 -3.08 8.72
CA PRO A 32 1.76 -2.14 9.18
C PRO A 32 2.89 -2.78 9.99
N GLY A 33 2.57 -3.77 10.84
CA GLY A 33 3.56 -4.49 11.62
C GLY A 33 4.54 -5.30 10.77
N GLU A 34 4.03 -5.97 9.73
CA GLU A 34 4.87 -6.73 8.79
C GLU A 34 5.75 -5.79 7.97
N ILE A 35 5.19 -4.70 7.46
CA ILE A 35 5.91 -3.68 6.71
C ILE A 35 7.04 -3.10 7.58
N ARG A 36 6.76 -2.67 8.82
CA ARG A 36 7.77 -2.16 9.75
C ARG A 36 8.90 -3.15 10.00
N SER A 37 8.56 -4.43 10.22
CA SER A 37 9.57 -5.47 10.48
C SER A 37 10.54 -5.69 9.31
N ARG A 38 10.11 -5.36 8.08
CA ARG A 38 10.89 -5.56 6.84
C ARG A 38 11.53 -4.28 6.32
N ALA A 39 11.08 -3.11 6.78
CA ALA A 39 11.50 -1.81 6.29
C ALA A 39 12.92 -1.38 6.71
N GLY A 40 13.53 -2.03 7.70
CA GLY A 40 14.75 -1.53 8.37
C GLY A 40 15.97 -1.23 7.48
N ARG A 41 16.05 -1.78 6.25
CA ARG A 41 17.12 -1.41 5.28
C ARG A 41 16.78 -0.18 4.43
N LEU A 42 15.51 0.19 4.32
CA LEU A 42 14.99 1.26 3.47
C LEU A 42 14.65 2.51 4.30
N TYR A 43 13.94 2.32 5.41
CA TYR A 43 13.51 3.37 6.32
C TYR A 43 13.21 2.78 7.69
N ASP A 44 13.67 3.44 8.75
CA ASP A 44 13.44 2.99 10.12
C ASP A 44 12.17 3.67 10.68
N PHE A 45 11.09 2.89 10.77
CA PHE A 45 9.83 3.35 11.34
C PHE A 45 9.82 3.14 12.86
N ALA A 46 9.61 4.21 13.62
CA ALA A 46 9.56 4.14 15.07
C ALA A 46 8.41 3.25 15.57
N THR A 47 7.22 3.39 14.98
CA THR A 47 6.02 2.65 15.38
C THR A 47 5.22 2.11 14.18
N ASN A 48 4.34 1.12 14.43
CA ASN A 48 3.38 0.66 13.41
C ASN A 48 2.43 1.80 12.97
N LYS A 49 2.17 2.78 13.85
CA LYS A 49 1.31 3.92 13.52
C LYS A 49 1.96 4.83 12.48
N ASP A 50 3.28 4.97 12.49
CA ASP A 50 4.01 5.78 11.51
C ASP A 50 3.95 5.14 10.12
N VAL A 51 3.96 3.80 10.06
CA VAL A 51 3.73 3.06 8.80
C VAL A 51 2.29 3.25 8.31
N ASP A 52 1.31 3.06 9.19
CA ASP A 52 -0.11 3.23 8.85
C ASP A 52 -0.42 4.66 8.37
N ALA A 53 0.16 5.67 9.01
CA ALA A 53 0.04 7.07 8.60
C ALA A 53 0.67 7.31 7.22
N ALA A 54 1.92 6.90 7.01
CA ALA A 54 2.61 7.08 5.73
C ALA A 54 1.93 6.33 4.58
N ALA A 55 1.38 5.14 4.85
CA ALA A 55 0.62 4.35 3.88
C ALA A 55 -0.70 5.04 3.52
N ARG A 56 -1.45 5.56 4.51
CA ARG A 56 -2.70 6.30 4.26
C ARG A 56 -2.47 7.62 3.53
N GLU A 57 -1.40 8.33 3.85
CA GLU A 57 -1.00 9.53 3.09
C GLU A 57 -0.72 9.18 1.63
N LEU A 58 -0.02 8.07 1.37
CA LEU A 58 0.24 7.61 0.01
C LEU A 58 -1.05 7.25 -0.75
N VAL A 59 -2.03 6.63 -0.09
CA VAL A 59 -3.35 6.35 -0.68
C VAL A 59 -4.13 7.65 -0.95
N ALA A 60 -4.00 8.65 -0.09
CA ALA A 60 -4.72 9.92 -0.22
C ALA A 60 -4.13 10.84 -1.30
N ASP A 61 -2.80 10.84 -1.46
CA ASP A 61 -2.07 11.64 -2.44
C ASP A 61 -2.03 11.02 -3.84
N ASP A 62 -2.59 9.81 -3.98
CA ASP A 62 -2.52 9.00 -5.18
C ASP A 62 -3.36 9.56 -6.35
N ASP A 63 -2.93 9.26 -7.58
CA ASP A 63 -3.72 9.58 -8.75
C ASP A 63 -4.93 8.63 -8.82
N ARG A 64 -6.14 9.20 -8.89
CA ARG A 64 -7.38 8.40 -8.98
C ARG A 64 -7.40 7.52 -10.22
N ASP A 65 -6.76 7.96 -11.30
CA ASP A 65 -6.70 7.22 -12.56
C ASP A 65 -5.56 6.17 -12.56
N ASN A 66 -4.59 6.29 -11.65
CA ASN A 66 -3.47 5.37 -11.53
C ASN A 66 -2.99 5.22 -10.06
N PRO A 67 -3.78 4.57 -9.20
CA PRO A 67 -3.39 4.35 -7.82
C PRO A 67 -2.17 3.41 -7.75
N LEU A 68 -1.22 3.74 -6.90
CA LEU A 68 -0.08 2.92 -6.47
C LEU A 68 -0.47 1.99 -5.32
N LEU A 69 -1.35 2.42 -4.41
CA LEU A 69 -1.67 1.73 -3.17
C LEU A 69 -3.17 1.77 -2.83
N VAL A 70 -3.68 0.72 -2.17
CA VAL A 70 -5.01 0.73 -1.54
C VAL A 70 -4.98 0.20 -0.12
N GLU A 71 -5.83 0.79 0.72
CA GLU A 71 -6.21 0.27 2.04
C GLU A 71 -7.36 -0.73 1.85
N LEU A 72 -7.19 -1.94 2.38
CA LEU A 72 -8.22 -2.97 2.41
C LEU A 72 -9.01 -2.92 3.71
N SER A 73 -10.26 -3.40 3.65
CA SER A 73 -11.11 -3.59 4.83
C SER A 73 -10.40 -4.45 5.89
N ARG A 74 -10.57 -4.04 7.14
CA ARG A 74 -10.00 -4.79 8.27
C ARG A 74 -10.66 -6.15 8.38
N MET A 75 -9.84 -7.21 8.38
CA MET A 75 -10.29 -8.56 8.69
C MET A 75 -10.91 -8.62 10.09
N LYS A 76 -12.00 -9.38 10.24
CA LYS A 76 -12.65 -9.61 11.53
C LYS A 76 -11.66 -10.09 12.60
N GLY A 77 -11.57 -9.34 13.71
CA GLY A 77 -10.68 -9.66 14.83
C GLY A 77 -9.27 -9.07 14.74
N ARG A 78 -8.91 -8.38 13.64
CA ARG A 78 -7.65 -7.63 13.51
C ARG A 78 -7.88 -6.15 13.82
N LYS A 79 -6.92 -5.55 14.53
CA LYS A 79 -6.97 -4.11 14.89
C LYS A 79 -6.43 -3.20 13.78
N GLU A 80 -5.56 -3.73 12.94
CA GLU A 80 -4.84 -3.00 11.89
C GLU A 80 -5.48 -3.28 10.53
N ALA A 81 -5.47 -2.28 9.64
CA ALA A 81 -5.83 -2.46 8.24
C ALA A 81 -4.69 -3.14 7.48
N GLU A 82 -5.03 -3.67 6.31
CA GLU A 82 -4.06 -4.28 5.41
C GLU A 82 -3.92 -3.43 4.14
N PHE A 83 -2.71 -3.38 3.59
CA PHE A 83 -2.39 -2.57 2.43
C PHE A 83 -1.95 -3.45 1.27
N MET A 84 -2.37 -3.09 0.06
CA MET A 84 -2.02 -3.82 -1.17
C MET A 84 -1.68 -2.87 -2.32
N HIS A 85 -0.60 -3.16 -3.04
CA HIS A 85 -0.19 -2.34 -4.19
C HIS A 85 -1.10 -2.56 -5.41
N GLN A 86 -1.22 -1.54 -6.25
CA GLN A 86 -1.97 -1.57 -7.52
C GLN A 86 -1.06 -1.55 -8.78
N LEU A 87 0.27 -1.57 -8.58
CA LEU A 87 1.27 -1.41 -9.65
C LEU A 87 1.25 -2.49 -10.74
N CYS A 88 0.85 -3.72 -10.42
CA CYS A 88 0.88 -4.84 -11.39
C CYS A 88 -0.50 -5.20 -11.94
N ARG A 89 -1.55 -4.97 -11.16
CA ARG A 89 -2.92 -5.33 -11.49
C ARG A 89 -3.90 -4.56 -10.59
N PRO A 90 -5.10 -4.22 -11.09
CA PRO A 90 -6.18 -3.72 -10.25
C PRO A 90 -6.50 -4.72 -9.14
N VAL A 91 -6.75 -4.19 -7.95
CA VAL A 91 -7.18 -4.96 -6.78
C VAL A 91 -8.71 -4.97 -6.74
N ASP A 92 -9.28 -6.16 -6.60
CA ASP A 92 -10.73 -6.34 -6.46
C ASP A 92 -11.13 -6.13 -5.00
N LEU A 93 -11.50 -4.90 -4.65
CA LEU A 93 -11.83 -4.50 -3.28
C LEU A 93 -13.06 -5.24 -2.74
N ASP A 94 -14.02 -5.55 -3.61
CA ASP A 94 -15.26 -6.25 -3.21
C ASP A 94 -14.94 -7.70 -2.83
N ALA A 95 -14.11 -8.38 -3.62
CA ALA A 95 -13.64 -9.73 -3.28
C ALA A 95 -12.90 -9.77 -1.93
N TYR A 96 -12.09 -8.75 -1.62
CA TYR A 96 -11.42 -8.66 -0.32
C TYR A 96 -12.36 -8.27 0.82
N ALA A 97 -13.39 -7.47 0.55
CA ALA A 97 -14.40 -7.10 1.54
C ALA A 97 -15.25 -8.31 1.98
N GLU A 98 -15.62 -9.19 1.04
CA GLU A 98 -16.34 -10.45 1.34
C GLU A 98 -15.50 -11.40 2.21
N ILE A 99 -14.17 -11.44 2.01
CA ILE A 99 -13.26 -12.23 2.84
C ILE A 99 -13.13 -11.64 4.26
N ALA A 100 -13.26 -10.33 4.39
CA ALA A 100 -13.09 -9.62 5.65
C ALA A 100 -14.33 -9.66 6.57
N ALA A 101 -15.52 -9.92 6.03
CA ALA A 101 -16.82 -9.98 6.73
C ALA A 101 -16.96 -11.23 7.63
#